data_AF-A0A1I4MZ10-F1
#
_entry.id   AF-A0A1I4MZ10-F1
#
_cell.length_a   1.000
_cell.length_b   1.000
_cell.length_c   1.000
_cell.angle_alpha   90.00
_cell.angle_beta   90.00
_cell.angle_gamma   90.00
#
_symmetry.space_group_name_H-M   'P 1'
#
loop_
_entity.id
_entity.type
_entity.pdbx_description
1 polymer ?
#
loop_
_entity_poly.entity_id
_entity_poly.type
_entity_poly.pdbx_seq_one_letter_code
_entity_poly.pdbx_strand_id
1 'polypeptide(L)'
;MGKAKIEGTAEAWESGQLGRDIEHAKPAPQALEAQIDESLGMQMISIRLPKDLIDDFKKIAECRGVGYQPLMREALQRFVVAEYKLIATEYANLKATTATPTPKDTARRGKQAA
;
A
#
# COMPACT_ATOMS: atom_id res chain seq x y z
N MET A 1 24.24 16.58 41.80
CA MET A 1 24.18 17.89 41.12
C MET A 1 22.77 18.03 40.55
N GLY A 2 22.03 19.06 40.95
CA GLY A 2 20.63 19.24 40.51
C GLY A 2 20.57 19.61 39.02
N LYS A 3 19.71 18.93 38.23
CA LYS A 3 19.45 19.31 36.83
C LYS A 3 18.94 20.77 36.82
N ALA A 4 19.59 21.64 36.07
CA ALA A 4 19.13 23.02 35.87
C ALA A 4 17.76 22.99 35.18
N LYS A 5 16.79 23.75 35.71
CA LYS A 5 15.46 23.89 35.11
C LYS A 5 15.61 24.61 33.76
N ILE A 6 15.16 23.97 32.69
CA ILE A 6 15.09 24.57 31.35
C ILE A 6 13.82 25.44 31.32
N GLU A 7 13.94 26.67 30.82
CA GLU A 7 12.78 27.55 30.65
C GLU A 7 11.91 27.09 29.47
N GLY A 8 10.59 27.16 29.64
CA GLY A 8 9.63 26.71 28.63
C GLY A 8 9.40 27.74 27.52
N THR A 9 10.46 28.19 26.85
CA THR A 9 10.38 29.13 25.74
C THR A 9 10.29 28.41 24.39
N ALA A 10 9.85 29.12 23.34
CA ALA A 10 9.82 28.56 21.98
C ALA A 10 11.22 28.19 21.50
N GLU A 11 12.21 29.02 21.80
CA GLU A 11 13.61 28.83 21.42
C GLU A 11 14.21 27.58 22.07
N ALA A 12 13.82 27.25 23.31
CA ALA A 12 14.25 26.04 23.99
C ALA A 12 13.66 24.76 23.37
N TRP A 13 12.45 24.84 22.80
CA TRP A 13 11.85 23.76 22.01
C TRP A 13 12.51 23.62 20.63
N GLU A 14 12.68 24.71 19.89
CA GLU A 14 13.26 24.70 18.53
C GLU A 14 14.74 24.28 18.52
N SER A 15 15.52 24.76 19.50
CA SER A 15 16.90 24.29 19.70
C SER A 15 16.97 22.83 20.14
N GLY A 16 15.85 22.28 20.63
CA GLY A 16 15.78 20.91 21.12
C GLY A 16 16.35 20.72 22.52
N GLN A 17 16.72 21.80 23.21
CA GLN A 17 17.13 21.75 24.61
C GLN A 17 16.00 21.16 25.47
N LEU A 18 14.75 21.44 25.11
CA LEU A 18 13.55 20.85 25.69
C LEU A 18 13.01 19.74 24.77
N GLY A 19 12.66 18.59 25.34
CA GLY A 19 11.96 17.50 24.64
C GLY A 19 12.84 16.49 23.87
N ARG A 20 14.13 16.76 23.63
CA ARG A 20 15.04 15.80 22.95
C ARG A 20 15.98 15.02 23.90
N ASP A 21 15.84 15.19 25.21
CA ASP A 21 16.59 14.41 26.20
C ASP A 21 16.02 12.98 26.27
N ILE A 22 16.86 11.99 25.96
CA ILE A 22 16.51 10.56 25.92
C ILE A 22 16.07 10.03 27.28
N GLU A 23 16.52 10.63 28.39
CA GLU A 23 16.10 10.28 29.75
C GLU A 23 14.60 10.49 29.97
N HIS A 24 13.97 11.32 29.14
CA HIS A 24 12.54 11.61 29.17
C HIS A 24 11.75 10.86 28.07
N ALA A 25 12.42 10.16 27.16
CA ALA A 25 11.78 9.35 26.14
C ALA A 25 11.27 8.02 26.71
N LYS A 26 10.08 7.60 26.29
CA LYS A 26 9.50 6.29 26.64
C LYS A 26 8.95 5.62 25.39
N PRO A 27 9.05 4.28 25.27
CA PRO A 27 8.40 3.55 24.20
C PRO A 27 6.89 3.77 24.27
N ALA A 28 6.25 3.86 23.10
CA ALA A 28 4.81 3.95 23.02
C ALA A 28 4.18 2.66 23.58
N PRO A 29 3.03 2.75 24.26
CA PRO A 29 2.27 1.56 24.62
C PRO A 29 1.83 0.81 23.37
N GLN A 30 1.86 -0.51 23.40
CA GLN A 30 1.41 -1.36 22.29
C GLN A 30 -0.03 -1.06 21.86
N ALA A 31 -0.90 -0.67 22.80
CA ALA A 31 -2.28 -0.28 22.50
C ALA A 31 -2.36 0.97 21.61
N LEU A 32 -1.41 1.91 21.75
CA LEU A 32 -1.35 3.10 20.90
C LEU A 32 -0.84 2.74 19.50
N GLU A 33 0.15 1.85 19.40
CA GLU A 33 0.62 1.34 18.10
C GLU A 33 -0.51 0.65 17.34
N ALA A 34 -1.30 -0.19 18.01
CA ALA A 34 -2.46 -0.85 17.41
C ALA A 34 -3.53 0.15 16.92
N GLN A 35 -3.80 1.22 17.68
CA GLN A 35 -4.74 2.28 17.26
C GLN A 35 -4.24 3.02 16.03
N ILE A 36 -2.93 3.26 15.93
CA ILE A 36 -2.32 3.88 14.75
C ILE A 36 -2.46 2.95 13.54
N ASP A 37 -2.10 1.67 13.69
CA ASP A 37 -2.25 0.68 12.62
C ASP A 37 -3.71 0.59 12.15
N GLU A 38 -4.68 0.52 13.06
CA GLU A 38 -6.11 0.49 12.74
C GLU A 38 -6.55 1.76 11.99
N SER A 39 -6.15 2.94 12.48
CA SER A 39 -6.50 4.22 11.85
C SER A 39 -5.96 4.35 10.41
N LEU A 40 -4.85 3.69 10.13
CA LEU A 40 -4.20 3.66 8.81
C LEU A 40 -4.62 2.46 7.96
N GLY A 41 -5.50 1.58 8.47
CA GLY A 41 -5.90 0.35 7.80
C GLY A 41 -4.75 -0.64 7.59
N MET A 42 -3.74 -0.59 8.46
CA MET A 42 -2.56 -1.46 8.39
C MET A 42 -2.74 -2.68 9.29
N GLN A 43 -2.22 -3.82 8.82
CA GLN A 43 -2.17 -5.05 9.60
C GLN A 43 -0.72 -5.54 9.64
N MET A 44 -0.19 -5.74 10.85
CA MET A 44 1.09 -6.40 11.01
C MET A 44 0.98 -7.86 10.58
N ILE A 45 1.79 -8.25 9.59
CA ILE A 45 1.91 -9.64 9.14
C ILE A 45 3.36 -10.11 9.27
N SER A 46 3.53 -11.39 9.59
CA SER A 46 4.84 -12.04 9.56
C SER A 46 4.99 -12.80 8.25
N ILE A 47 5.89 -12.34 7.39
CA ILE A 47 6.21 -12.97 6.10
C ILE A 47 7.72 -13.29 6.04
N ARG A 48 8.08 -14.39 5.37
CA ARG A 48 9.46 -14.73 5.08
C ARG A 48 9.79 -14.33 3.65
N LEU A 49 10.86 -13.56 3.46
CA LEU A 49 11.35 -13.12 2.16
C LEU A 49 12.81 -13.60 1.98
N PRO A 50 13.24 -13.88 0.74
CA PRO A 50 14.66 -14.12 0.44
C PRO A 50 15.52 -12.94 0.86
N LYS A 51 16.73 -13.22 1.36
CA LYS A 51 17.66 -12.16 1.82
C LYS A 51 18.03 -11.21 0.69
N ASP A 52 18.39 -11.76 -0.46
CA ASP A 52 18.79 -10.98 -1.64
C ASP A 52 17.68 -10.02 -2.09
N LEU A 53 16.41 -10.45 -1.99
CA LEU A 53 15.27 -9.60 -2.30
C LEU A 53 15.15 -8.40 -1.34
N ILE A 54 15.36 -8.63 -0.04
CA ILE A 54 15.35 -7.56 0.96
C ILE A 54 16.48 -6.56 0.67
N ASP A 55 17.66 -7.06 0.33
CA ASP A 55 18.81 -6.21 0.03
C ASP A 55 18.63 -5.40 -1.25
N ASP A 56 18.00 -5.96 -2.27
CA ASP A 56 17.67 -5.22 -3.49
C ASP A 56 16.61 -4.14 -3.23
N PHE A 57 15.59 -4.41 -2.40
CA PHE A 57 14.64 -3.37 -1.99
C PHE A 57 15.32 -2.22 -1.26
N LYS A 58 16.33 -2.49 -0.40
CA LYS A 58 17.09 -1.44 0.28
C LYS A 58 17.87 -0.58 -0.71
N LYS A 59 18.61 -1.19 -1.64
CA LYS A 59 19.36 -0.45 -2.68
C LYS A 59 18.45 0.43 -3.52
N ILE A 60 17.29 -0.09 -3.95
CA ILE A 60 16.32 0.70 -4.73
C ILE A 60 15.75 1.85 -3.90
N ALA A 61 15.47 1.61 -2.62
CA ALA A 61 14.94 2.61 -1.71
C ALA A 61 15.93 3.76 -1.48
N GLU A 62 17.22 3.45 -1.33
CA GLU A 62 18.31 4.44 -1.28
C GLU A 62 18.35 5.32 -2.54
N CYS A 63 18.30 4.72 -3.73
CA CYS A 63 18.27 5.48 -4.98
C CYS A 63 17.03 6.38 -5.13
N ARG A 64 15.91 6.01 -4.50
CA ARG A 64 14.63 6.74 -4.57
C ARG A 64 14.41 7.71 -3.42
N GLY A 65 15.29 7.72 -2.41
CA GLY A 65 15.15 8.55 -1.21
C GLY A 65 13.95 8.16 -0.33
N VAL A 66 13.53 6.89 -0.35
CA VAL A 66 12.41 6.38 0.46
C VAL A 66 12.87 5.24 1.36
N GLY A 67 12.07 4.87 2.35
CA GLY A 67 12.32 3.65 3.14
C GLY A 67 11.99 2.38 2.34
N TYR A 68 12.70 1.28 2.61
CA TYR A 68 12.47 0.00 1.93
C TYR A 68 11.09 -0.61 2.26
N GLN A 69 10.60 -0.47 3.49
CA GLN A 69 9.26 -0.96 3.87
C GLN A 69 8.13 -0.19 3.15
N PRO A 70 8.13 1.17 3.11
CA PRO A 70 7.22 1.91 2.23
C PRO A 70 7.26 1.46 0.77
N LEU A 71 8.46 1.31 0.21
CA LEU A 71 8.66 0.86 -1.18
C LEU A 71 8.05 -0.54 -1.40
N MET A 72 8.30 -1.46 -0.47
CA MET A 72 7.77 -2.82 -0.54
C MET A 72 6.23 -2.85 -0.48
N ARG A 73 5.63 -2.04 0.41
CA ARG A 73 4.15 -1.89 0.46
C ARG A 73 3.59 -1.38 -0.84
N GLU A 74 4.22 -0.35 -1.42
CA GLU A 74 3.79 0.20 -2.71
C GLU A 74 3.90 -0.83 -3.83
N ALA A 75 5.00 -1.60 -3.87
CA ALA A 75 5.21 -2.64 -4.87
C ALA A 75 4.13 -3.73 -4.80
N LEU A 76 3.80 -4.19 -3.59
CA LEU A 76 2.73 -5.19 -3.37
C LEU A 76 1.36 -4.63 -3.80
N GLN A 77 1.06 -3.38 -3.47
CA GLN A 77 -0.20 -2.74 -3.88
C GLN A 77 -0.30 -2.63 -5.41
N ARG A 78 0.77 -2.19 -6.08
CA ARG A 78 0.82 -2.07 -7.54
C ARG A 78 0.62 -3.42 -8.22
N PHE A 79 1.21 -4.49 -7.67
CA PHE A 79 1.01 -5.84 -8.17
C PHE A 79 -0.46 -6.26 -8.10
N VAL A 80 -1.11 -6.11 -6.94
CA VAL A 80 -2.53 -6.47 -6.76
C VAL A 80 -3.44 -5.70 -7.72
N VAL A 81 -3.21 -4.39 -7.89
CA VAL A 81 -3.99 -3.56 -8.82
C VAL A 81 -3.82 -4.02 -10.26
N ALA A 82 -2.60 -4.39 -10.66
CA ALA A 82 -2.34 -4.92 -12.01
C ALA A 82 -3.05 -6.27 -12.22
N GLU A 83 -2.97 -7.16 -11.23
CA GLU A 83 -3.56 -8.50 -11.30
C GLU A 83 -5.09 -8.45 -11.41
N TYR A 84 -5.74 -7.58 -10.63
CA TYR A 84 -7.19 -7.40 -10.75
C TYR A 84 -7.63 -6.91 -12.13
N LYS A 85 -6.84 -6.05 -12.78
CA LYS A 85 -7.14 -5.59 -14.15
C LYS A 85 -7.03 -6.73 -15.16
N LEU A 86 -6.02 -7.58 -15.01
CA LEU A 86 -5.84 -8.75 -15.87
C LEU A 86 -7.02 -9.71 -15.72
N ILE A 87 -7.35 -10.10 -14.49
CA ILE A 87 -8.48 -10.99 -14.19
C ILE A 87 -9.80 -10.45 -14.74
N ALA A 88 -10.07 -9.14 -14.54
CA ALA A 88 -11.29 -8.52 -15.07
C ALA A 88 -11.35 -8.54 -16.60
N THR A 89 -10.22 -8.33 -17.27
CA THR A 89 -10.10 -8.36 -18.73
C THR A 89 -10.34 -9.78 -19.26
N GLU A 90 -9.73 -10.78 -18.64
CA GLU A 90 -9.92 -12.18 -18.98
C GLU A 90 -11.38 -12.61 -18.82
N TYR A 91 -12.01 -12.24 -17.71
CA TYR A 91 -13.42 -12.54 -17.46
C TYR A 91 -14.36 -11.89 -18.50
N ALA A 92 -14.09 -10.62 -18.86
CA ALA A 92 -14.85 -9.93 -19.90
C ALA A 92 -14.72 -10.62 -21.27
N ASN A 93 -13.51 -11.05 -21.64
CA ASN A 93 -13.25 -11.77 -22.89
C ASN A 93 -13.92 -13.15 -22.94
N LEU A 94 -13.95 -13.87 -21.81
CA LEU A 94 -14.69 -15.14 -21.68
C LEU A 94 -16.20 -14.94 -21.83
N LYS A 95 -16.76 -13.87 -21.26
CA LYS A 95 -18.18 -13.51 -21.45
C LYS A 95 -18.51 -13.09 -22.88
N ALA A 96 -17.60 -12.36 -23.53
CA ALA A 96 -17.79 -11.93 -24.92
C ALA A 96 -17.71 -13.09 -25.91
N THR A 97 -16.84 -14.08 -25.68
CA THR A 97 -16.73 -15.27 -26.54
C THR A 97 -17.88 -16.26 -26.34
N THR A 98 -18.49 -16.29 -25.14
CA THR A 98 -19.67 -17.12 -24.86
C THR A 98 -20.99 -16.44 -25.27
N ALA A 99 -20.96 -15.15 -25.60
CA ALA A 99 -22.11 -14.39 -26.08
C ALA A 99 -21.94 -14.01 -27.57
N THR A 100 -22.57 -14.79 -28.47
CA THR A 100 -23.09 -14.45 -29.83
C THR A 100 -22.47 -15.30 -30.98
N PRO A 101 -23.25 -15.84 -31.96
CA PRO A 101 -24.57 -15.39 -32.40
C PRO A 101 -25.72 -16.40 -32.29
N THR A 102 -26.87 -15.94 -31.79
CA THR A 102 -28.16 -16.57 -32.08
C THR A 102 -28.60 -16.19 -33.49
N PRO A 103 -28.82 -17.15 -34.40
CA PRO A 103 -29.33 -16.87 -35.74
C PRO A 103 -30.85 -16.64 -35.65
N LYS A 104 -31.27 -15.37 -35.56
CA LYS A 104 -32.69 -14.99 -35.71
C LYS A 104 -32.96 -13.98 -36.84
N ASP A 105 -31.98 -13.67 -37.69
CA ASP A 105 -32.16 -12.68 -38.76
C ASP A 105 -32.20 -13.23 -40.20
N THR A 106 -32.34 -14.55 -40.39
CA THR A 106 -32.53 -15.15 -41.74
C THR A 106 -33.99 -15.43 -42.11
N ALA A 107 -34.95 -15.24 -41.19
CA ALA A 107 -36.35 -15.63 -41.42
C ALA A 107 -37.21 -14.60 -42.18
N ARG A 108 -36.66 -13.46 -42.62
CA ARG A 108 -37.46 -12.40 -43.28
C ARG A 108 -37.36 -12.34 -44.80
N ARG A 109 -36.55 -13.18 -45.45
CA ARG A 109 -36.29 -13.10 -46.91
C ARG A 109 -36.94 -14.21 -47.75
N GLY A 110 -38.05 -14.78 -47.28
CA GLY A 110 -38.80 -15.85 -47.98
C GLY A 110 -40.28 -15.57 -48.29
N LYS A 111 -40.79 -14.37 -48.01
CA LYS A 111 -42.19 -14.00 -48.31
C LYS A 111 -42.27 -12.67 -49.06
N GLN A 112 -41.95 -12.70 -50.35
CA GLN A 112 -42.44 -11.77 -51.38
C GLN A 112 -41.83 -12.17 -52.72
N ALA A 113 -42.56 -12.97 -53.50
CA ALA A 113 -42.53 -13.09 -54.97
C ALA A 113 -43.15 -14.45 -55.35
N ALA A 114 -44.48 -14.50 -55.30
CA ALA A 114 -45.31 -15.43 -56.05
C ALA A 114 -46.38 -14.58 -56.74
#